data_AF-A0A0N4X9B4-F1
#
_entry.id   AF-A0A0N4X9B4-F1
#
_cell.length_a   1.000
_cell.length_b   1.000
_cell.length_c   1.000
_cell.angle_alpha   90.00
_cell.angle_beta   90.00
_cell.angle_gamma   90.00
#
_symmetry.space_group_name_H-M   'P 1'
#
loop_
_entity.id
_entity.type
_entity.pdbx_description
1 polymer ?
#
loop_
_entity_poly.entity_id
_entity_poly.type
_entity_poly.pdbx_seq_one_letter_code
_entity_poly.pdbx_strand_id
1 'polypeptide(L)'
;MVPLPECASGEWGPAKATRLFGLRPVSHFDAIVNAGRSVEIKFRTTRPLCEVVAALHRNRTDDRLLQKCCRTHFKGDQVSIHIDFPEEGQYGLDIYTRQDDQILNGRQLLTHCCKYLIHSRNC
;
A
#
# COMPACT_ATOMS: atom_id res chain seq x y z
N MET A 1 21.01 2.26 -14.61
CA MET A 1 20.08 2.42 -13.48
C MET A 1 18.68 2.21 -14.03
N VAL A 2 17.92 1.23 -13.52
CA VAL A 2 16.51 1.05 -13.92
C VAL A 2 15.71 2.12 -13.16
N PRO A 3 14.77 2.85 -13.82
CA PRO A 3 13.95 3.82 -13.11
C PRO A 3 13.16 3.15 -11.99
N LEU A 4 12.77 3.90 -10.96
CA LEU A 4 11.83 3.41 -9.96
C LEU A 4 10.46 3.14 -10.60
N PRO A 5 9.61 2.28 -10.01
CA PRO A 5 8.22 2.13 -10.43
C PRO A 5 7.48 3.47 -10.41
N GLU A 6 6.54 3.66 -11.35
CA GLU A 6 5.72 4.88 -11.48
C GLU A 6 4.65 4.97 -10.38
N CYS A 7 5.08 5.23 -9.14
CA CYS A 7 4.18 5.50 -8.01
C CYS A 7 3.71 6.95 -7.97
N ALA A 8 2.64 7.19 -7.21
CA ALA A 8 2.17 8.51 -6.85
C ALA A 8 3.30 9.37 -6.24
N SER A 9 3.25 10.68 -6.49
CA SER A 9 4.23 11.63 -5.96
C SER A 9 4.18 11.70 -4.42
N GLY A 10 5.31 12.09 -3.81
CA GLY A 10 5.42 12.27 -2.36
C GLY A 10 6.37 11.28 -1.68
N GLU A 11 6.29 11.28 -0.34
CA GLU A 11 7.18 10.55 0.56
C GLU A 11 6.97 9.04 0.49
N TRP A 12 8.06 8.28 0.64
CA TRP A 12 8.01 6.82 0.80
C TRP A 12 7.92 6.47 2.29
N GLY A 13 7.28 5.34 2.58
CA GLY A 13 7.11 4.79 3.91
C GLY A 13 5.86 5.30 4.66
N PRO A 14 5.60 4.77 5.86
CA PRO A 14 4.33 4.93 6.56
C PRO A 14 4.18 6.22 7.35
N ALA A 15 5.18 7.11 7.40
CA ALA A 15 5.15 8.29 8.26
C ALA A 15 3.94 9.20 8.00
N LYS A 16 3.64 9.48 6.72
CA LYS A 16 2.44 10.23 6.30
C LYS A 16 1.15 9.52 6.72
N ALA A 17 1.07 8.21 6.50
CA ALA A 17 -0.08 7.38 6.87
C ALA A 17 -0.38 7.44 8.38
N THR A 18 0.65 7.35 9.21
CA THR A 18 0.52 7.47 10.67
C THR A 18 0.08 8.87 11.09
N ARG A 19 0.77 9.91 10.60
CA ARG A 19 0.54 11.30 11.00
C ARG A 19 -0.85 11.83 10.61
N LEU A 20 -1.30 11.51 9.40
CA LEU A 20 -2.49 12.14 8.81
C LEU A 20 -3.72 11.22 8.82
N PHE A 21 -3.53 9.89 8.75
CA PHE A 21 -4.63 8.95 8.51
C PHE A 21 -4.88 7.98 9.67
N GLY A 22 -4.03 7.98 10.71
CA GLY A 22 -4.17 7.04 11.83
C GLY A 22 -3.84 5.59 11.47
N LEU A 23 -3.11 5.37 10.36
CA LEU A 23 -2.62 4.07 9.94
C LEU A 23 -1.21 3.85 10.51
N ARG A 24 -1.12 3.13 11.63
CA ARG A 24 0.16 2.82 12.29
C ARG A 24 0.74 1.52 11.74
N PRO A 25 1.96 1.50 11.20
CA PRO A 25 2.57 0.28 10.70
C PRO A 25 2.74 -0.75 11.83
N VAL A 26 2.49 -2.01 11.52
CA VAL A 26 2.69 -3.16 12.43
C VAL A 26 3.73 -4.13 11.89
N SER A 27 3.78 -4.35 10.57
CA SER A 27 4.76 -5.28 9.98
C SER A 27 6.01 -4.61 9.40
N HIS A 28 5.88 -3.47 8.69
CA HIS A 28 7.00 -2.81 8.03
C HIS A 28 7.02 -1.32 8.36
N PHE A 29 8.09 -0.87 9.01
CA PHE A 29 8.26 0.51 9.46
C PHE A 29 9.05 1.36 8.46
N ASP A 30 9.88 0.71 7.64
CA ASP A 30 10.72 1.35 6.64
C ASP A 30 10.03 1.44 5.28
N ALA A 31 10.48 2.40 4.47
CA ALA A 31 10.02 2.60 3.10
C ALA A 31 10.38 1.45 2.14
N ILE A 32 11.44 0.71 2.46
CA ILE A 32 11.97 -0.37 1.63
C ILE A 32 11.64 -1.70 2.28
N VAL A 33 11.03 -2.60 1.53
CA VAL A 33 10.65 -3.94 1.97
C VAL A 33 11.40 -4.96 1.11
N ASN A 34 12.06 -5.93 1.73
CA ASN A 34 12.62 -7.09 1.04
C ASN A 34 11.72 -8.28 1.34
N ALA A 35 11.23 -8.95 0.30
CA ALA A 35 10.23 -10.00 0.39
C ALA A 35 10.59 -11.19 -0.49
N GLY A 36 9.98 -12.33 -0.16
CA GLY A 36 9.97 -13.53 -1.00
C GLY A 36 8.96 -13.41 -2.15
N ARG A 37 8.29 -14.52 -2.46
CA ARG A 37 7.20 -14.57 -3.45
C ARG A 37 5.92 -13.85 -3.02
N SER A 38 5.77 -13.59 -1.73
CA SER A 38 4.64 -12.84 -1.20
C SER A 38 5.06 -11.98 0.00
N VAL A 39 4.24 -10.99 0.33
CA VAL A 39 4.41 -10.16 1.52
C VAL A 39 3.05 -9.72 2.08
N GLU A 40 3.01 -9.52 3.39
CA GLU A 40 1.84 -8.99 4.09
C GLU A 40 2.18 -7.68 4.81
N ILE A 41 1.64 -6.57 4.31
CA ILE A 41 1.78 -5.24 4.91
C ILE A 41 0.61 -5.02 5.88
N LYS A 42 0.91 -4.77 7.16
CA LYS A 42 -0.08 -4.65 8.23
C LYS A 42 -0.04 -3.28 8.85
N PHE A 43 -1.22 -2.72 9.09
CA PHE A 43 -1.40 -1.53 9.89
C PHE A 43 -2.45 -1.76 10.98
N ARG A 44 -2.28 -1.03 12.07
CA ARG A 44 -3.31 -0.81 13.07
C ARG A 44 -3.99 0.53 12.80
N THR A 45 -5.31 0.55 12.74
CA THR A 45 -6.11 1.76 12.59
C THR A 45 -6.36 2.38 13.95
N THR A 46 -6.09 3.67 14.12
CA THR A 46 -6.42 4.43 15.34
C THR A 46 -7.65 5.32 15.17
N ARG A 47 -8.21 5.35 13.95
CA ARG A 47 -9.42 6.07 13.57
C ARG A 47 -10.26 5.18 12.64
N PRO A 48 -11.58 5.35 12.59
CA PRO A 48 -12.43 4.68 11.61
C PRO A 48 -12.00 4.99 10.18
N LEU A 49 -11.93 3.96 9.33
CA LEU A 49 -11.65 4.09 7.90
C LEU A 49 -12.74 3.36 7.13
N CYS A 50 -13.29 3.99 6.09
CA CYS A 50 -14.26 3.33 5.21
C CYS A 50 -13.58 2.29 4.33
N GLU A 51 -12.36 2.60 3.87
CA GLU A 51 -11.72 1.87 2.79
C GLU A 51 -10.20 2.03 2.83
N VAL A 52 -9.50 0.96 2.45
CA VAL A 52 -8.06 0.95 2.16
C VAL A 52 -7.86 0.19 0.86
N VAL A 53 -7.26 0.84 -0.13
CA VAL A 53 -6.99 0.30 -1.46
C VAL A 53 -5.49 0.29 -1.69
N ALA A 54 -4.99 -0.84 -2.17
CA ALA A 54 -3.60 -1.01 -2.58
C ALA A 54 -3.49 -0.94 -4.11
N ALA A 55 -2.50 -0.22 -4.62
CA ALA A 55 -2.14 -0.19 -6.02
C ALA A 55 -0.69 -0.67 -6.21
N LEU A 56 -0.49 -1.77 -6.96
CA LEU A 56 0.84 -2.32 -7.22
C LEU A 56 1.33 -1.91 -8.61
N HIS A 57 2.59 -1.50 -8.70
CA HIS A 57 3.25 -0.98 -9.90
C HIS A 57 4.58 -1.70 -10.15
N ARG A 58 4.87 -1.99 -11.42
CA ARG A 58 6.19 -2.48 -11.88
C ARG A 58 6.42 -1.96 -13.30
N ASN A 59 7.62 -1.46 -13.55
CA ASN A 59 7.98 -0.95 -14.86
C ASN A 59 7.76 -2.00 -15.96
N ARG A 60 7.19 -1.57 -17.08
CA ARG A 60 6.91 -2.41 -18.27
C ARG A 60 5.90 -3.54 -18.01
N THR A 61 5.13 -3.48 -16.92
CA THR A 61 4.05 -4.43 -16.62
C THR A 61 2.72 -3.67 -16.56
N ASP A 62 1.65 -4.27 -17.07
CA ASP A 62 0.30 -3.68 -16.98
C ASP A 62 -0.20 -3.72 -15.52
N ASP A 63 -0.48 -2.55 -14.97
CA ASP A 63 -1.02 -2.37 -13.62
C ASP A 63 -2.30 -3.17 -13.39
N ARG A 64 -3.14 -3.39 -14.42
CA ARG A 64 -4.38 -4.19 -14.28
C ARG A 64 -4.12 -5.63 -13.89
N LEU A 65 -2.98 -6.19 -14.32
CA LEU A 65 -2.56 -7.53 -13.92
C LEU A 65 -2.05 -7.51 -12.48
N LEU A 66 -1.29 -6.47 -12.12
CA LEU A 66 -0.71 -6.31 -10.80
C LEU A 66 -1.75 -6.03 -9.71
N GLN A 67 -2.86 -5.36 -10.02
CA GLN A 67 -3.92 -5.14 -9.02
C GLN A 67 -4.57 -6.44 -8.54
N LYS A 68 -4.57 -7.49 -9.37
CA LYS A 68 -5.08 -8.82 -8.98
C LYS A 68 -4.16 -9.53 -7.98
N CYS A 69 -2.92 -9.08 -7.84
CA CYS A 69 -1.95 -9.61 -6.88
C CYS A 69 -2.20 -9.08 -5.45
N CYS A 70 -2.99 -8.02 -5.29
CA CYS A 70 -3.23 -7.37 -4.01
C CYS A 70 -4.59 -7.77 -3.42
N ARG A 71 -4.59 -8.11 -2.12
CA ARG A 71 -5.81 -8.42 -1.36
C ARG A 71 -5.78 -7.68 -0.04
N THR A 72 -6.77 -6.83 0.20
CA THR A 72 -6.91 -6.08 1.45
C THR A 72 -7.96 -6.75 2.34
N HIS A 73 -7.62 -6.97 3.61
CA HIS A 73 -8.49 -7.55 4.62
C HIS A 73 -8.55 -6.66 5.86
N PHE A 74 -9.76 -6.47 6.39
CA PHE A 74 -10.00 -5.79 7.65
C PHE A 74 -10.37 -6.81 8.73
N LYS A 75 -9.77 -6.69 9.91
CA LYS A 75 -10.11 -7.48 11.10
C LYS A 75 -10.00 -6.60 12.34
N GLY A 76 -11.13 -6.15 12.86
CA GLY A 76 -11.15 -5.22 14.00
C GLY A 76 -10.45 -3.91 13.66
N ASP A 77 -9.46 -3.54 14.46
CA ASP A 77 -8.60 -2.35 14.27
C ASP A 77 -7.35 -2.64 13.43
N GLN A 78 -7.33 -3.74 12.67
CA GLN A 78 -6.21 -4.13 11.83
C GLN A 78 -6.61 -4.18 10.36
N VAL A 79 -5.75 -3.62 9.51
CA VAL A 79 -5.79 -3.80 8.05
C VAL A 79 -4.55 -4.56 7.61
N SER A 80 -4.76 -5.56 6.76
CA SER A 80 -3.69 -6.39 6.18
C SER A 80 -3.80 -6.37 4.66
N ILE A 81 -2.71 -6.05 3.98
CA ILE A 81 -2.60 -6.03 2.52
C ILE A 81 -1.65 -7.16 2.14
N HIS A 82 -2.22 -8.23 1.59
CA HIS A 82 -1.46 -9.37 1.08
C HIS A 82 -1.12 -9.15 -0.39
N ILE A 83 0.13 -9.43 -0.76
CA ILE A 83 0.62 -9.28 -2.13
C ILE A 83 1.30 -10.58 -2.54
N ASP A 84 0.83 -11.16 -3.65
CA ASP A 84 1.44 -12.31 -4.31
C ASP A 84 2.16 -11.84 -5.57
N PHE A 85 3.49 -11.81 -5.54
CA PHE A 85 4.26 -11.31 -6.67
C PHE A 85 4.23 -12.31 -7.83
N PRO A 86 3.92 -11.86 -9.06
CA PRO A 86 3.90 -12.76 -10.21
C PRO A 86 5.32 -13.24 -10.56
N GLU A 87 6.33 -12.40 -10.30
CA GLU A 87 7.74 -12.64 -10.61
C GLU A 87 8.65 -11.94 -9.59
N GLU A 88 9.94 -12.23 -9.66
CA GLU A 88 10.94 -11.42 -8.97
C GLU A 88 11.06 -10.03 -9.59
N GLY A 89 11.42 -9.05 -8.76
CA GLY A 89 11.68 -7.70 -9.25
C GLY A 89 11.48 -6.63 -8.21
N GLN A 90 11.46 -5.40 -8.70
CA GLN A 90 11.19 -4.21 -7.91
C GLN A 90 9.78 -3.72 -8.20
N TYR A 91 9.00 -3.56 -7.14
CA TYR A 91 7.62 -3.13 -7.17
C TYR A 91 7.44 -1.86 -6.35
N GLY A 92 6.51 -1.03 -6.79
CA GLY A 92 6.00 0.10 -6.01
C GLY A 92 4.60 -0.23 -5.53
N LEU A 93 4.34 -0.08 -4.24
CA LEU A 93 3.02 -0.24 -3.66
C LEU A 93 2.52 1.13 -3.20
N ASP A 94 1.48 1.65 -3.82
CA ASP A 94 0.74 2.81 -3.33
C ASP A 94 -0.44 2.35 -2.47
N ILE A 95 -0.69 3.04 -1.36
CA ILE A 95 -1.82 2.76 -0.47
C ILE A 95 -2.67 4.01 -0.36
N TYR A 96 -3.95 3.85 -0.67
CA TYR A 96 -4.98 4.88 -0.59
C TYR A 96 -5.99 4.54 0.50
N THR A 97 -6.59 5.56 1.09
CA THR A 97 -7.64 5.39 2.09
C THR A 97 -8.75 6.42 1.96
N ARG A 98 -9.92 6.08 2.49
CA ARG A 98 -11.07 6.96 2.69
C ARG A 98 -11.43 6.97 4.18
N GLN A 99 -11.48 8.17 4.79
CA GLN A 99 -11.85 8.36 6.20
C GLN A 99 -13.34 8.66 6.32
N ASP A 100 -14.01 8.11 7.35
CA ASP A 100 -15.47 8.28 7.56
C ASP A 100 -15.88 9.76 7.72
N ASP A 101 -15.01 10.58 8.34
CA ASP A 101 -15.37 11.93 8.78
C ASP A 101 -15.42 12.98 7.66
N GLN A 102 -15.03 12.63 6.42
CA GLN A 102 -14.95 13.61 5.31
C GLN A 102 -15.89 13.30 4.14
N ILE A 103 -17.08 12.76 4.41
CA ILE A 103 -18.19 12.75 3.44
C ILE A 103 -18.77 14.18 3.33
N LEU A 104 -17.97 15.11 2.81
CA LEU A 104 -18.46 16.41 2.34
C LEU A 104 -18.92 16.24 0.89
N ASN A 105 -20.21 16.48 0.65
CA ASN A 105 -20.82 16.52 -0.69
C ASN A 105 -20.87 15.19 -1.47
N GLY A 106 -20.98 14.05 -0.78
CA GLY A 106 -21.40 12.77 -1.40
C GLY A 106 -20.40 12.11 -2.37
N ARG A 107 -19.20 12.67 -2.56
CA ARG A 107 -18.11 12.07 -3.36
C ARG A 107 -16.78 12.28 -2.67
N GLN A 108 -16.34 11.30 -1.89
CA GLN A 108 -15.00 11.33 -1.31
C GLN A 108 -14.03 10.51 -2.18
N LEU A 109 -13.01 11.18 -2.68
CA LEU A 109 -11.95 10.55 -3.45
C LEU A 109 -11.03 9.74 -2.52
N LEU A 110 -10.48 8.65 -3.05
CA LEU A 110 -9.41 7.91 -2.39
C LEU A 110 -8.19 8.82 -2.24
N THR A 111 -7.67 8.93 -1.02
CA THR A 111 -6.50 9.77 -0.73
C THR A 111 -5.26 8.91 -0.54
N HIS A 112 -4.19 9.24 -1.27
CA HIS A 112 -2.90 8.56 -1.12
C HIS A 112 -2.32 8.81 0.28
N CYS A 113 -2.03 7.74 1.02
CA CYS A 113 -1.56 7.83 2.41
C CYS A 113 -0.09 7.42 2.59
N CYS A 114 0.38 6.39 1.89
CA CYS A 114 1.79 5.99 1.90
C CYS A 114 2.12 5.09 0.71
N LYS A 115 3.43 4.82 0.54
CA LYS A 115 3.92 3.89 -0.46
C LYS A 115 5.17 3.15 -0.04
N TYR A 116 5.40 1.96 -0.56
CA TYR A 116 6.57 1.13 -0.28
C TYR A 116 7.28 0.68 -1.54
N LEU A 117 8.61 0.71 -1.50
CA LEU A 117 9.45 0.08 -2.51
C LEU A 117 9.70 -1.36 -2.08
N ILE A 118 9.25 -2.33 -2.86
CA ILE A 118 9.33 -3.75 -2.50
C ILE A 118 10.27 -4.47 -3.46
N HIS A 119 11.28 -5.14 -2.91
CA HIS A 119 12.13 -6.06 -3.65
C HIS A 119 11.65 -7.49 -3.41
N SER A 120 11.06 -8.11 -4.44
CA SER A 120 10.69 -9.53 -4.46
C SER A 120 11.85 -10.35 -5.02
N ARG A 121 12.30 -11.37 -4.27
CA ARG A 121 13.35 -12.32 -4.69
C ARG A 121 12.94 -13.73 -4.28
N ASN A 122 13.19 -14.75 -5.09
CA ASN A 122 13.05 -16.13 -4.62
C ASN A 122 14.15 -16.39 -3.59
N CYS A 123 13.73 -16.69 -2.35
CA CYS A 123 14.63 -17.16 -1.30
C CYS A 123 14.91 -18.66 -1.49
#